data_AF-A0A7W4DWV1-F1
#
_entry.id   AF-A0A7W4DWV1-F1
#
_cell.length_a   1.000
_cell.length_b   1.000
_cell.length_c   1.000
_cell.angle_alpha   90.00
_cell.angle_beta   90.00
_cell.angle_gamma   90.00
#
_symmetry.space_group_name_H-M   'P 1'
#
loop_
_entity.id
_entity.type
_entity.pdbx_description
1 polymer ?
#
loop_
_entity_poly.entity_id
_entity_poly.type
_entity_poly.pdbx_seq_one_letter_code
_entity_poly.pdbx_strand_id
1 'polypeptide(L)'
;MRRLYIFLFLLAILSFGTFSCKKVDPAGADAECALSDSPGYTELMQAISRYDSSYAPESVVKTRGKVWRAVCKFFKVVAADIEGAVAGAREGDGLWEKVALGVAGAISSSADAAEREFAPGVESVNAAGVVNRRLAIKDAFYGSEVTGCEVGKLHNVVMKELYSNYCALGREQAGGGQNFDNVVSILLRRKPIEGFELIEHRKLENLKRKVGEIGDAYVGLDDGEAYERLRNSPIAGKEEMAVISNYAMRVAAIKDRAKRGVYAKGFSKIVKESGISDDAKANILIGTSMAINSLELWEE
;
A
#
# COMPACT_ATOMS: atom_id res chain seq x y z
N MET A 1 22.46 51.05 23.09
CA MET A 1 22.78 50.06 22.02
C MET A 1 22.38 48.62 22.41
N ARG A 2 22.85 48.06 23.53
CA ARG A 2 22.55 46.67 23.95
C ARG A 2 21.05 46.33 24.14
N ARG A 3 20.21 47.31 24.52
CA ARG A 3 18.75 47.12 24.70
C ARG A 3 17.96 47.14 23.38
N LEU A 4 18.49 47.74 22.32
CA LEU A 4 17.84 47.79 21.00
C LEU A 4 17.98 46.44 20.27
N TYR A 5 19.13 45.76 20.45
CA TYR A 5 19.37 44.43 19.89
C TYR A 5 18.48 43.35 20.50
N ILE A 6 18.17 43.44 21.81
CA ILE A 6 17.25 42.50 22.46
C ILE A 6 15.82 42.67 21.95
N PHE A 7 15.40 43.90 21.66
CA PHE A 7 14.07 44.18 21.13
C PHE A 7 13.91 43.71 19.68
N LEU A 8 14.94 43.88 18.84
CA LEU A 8 14.96 43.36 17.47
C LEU A 8 15.05 41.82 17.42
N PHE A 9 15.75 41.20 18.37
CA PHE A 9 15.82 39.74 18.47
C PHE A 9 14.50 39.13 18.95
N LEU A 10 13.77 39.80 19.86
CA LEU A 10 12.42 39.38 20.27
C LEU A 10 11.38 39.57 19.15
N LEU A 11 11.50 40.61 18.33
CA LEU A 11 10.66 40.79 17.13
C LEU A 11 10.94 39.72 16.06
N ALA A 12 12.19 39.28 15.91
CA ALA A 12 12.53 38.15 15.04
C ALA A 12 11.97 36.81 15.57
N ILE A 13 11.94 36.60 16.89
CA ILE A 13 11.33 35.39 17.47
C ILE A 13 9.79 35.43 17.35
N LEU A 14 9.17 36.61 17.43
CA LEU A 14 7.73 36.78 17.19
C LEU A 14 7.34 36.68 15.71
N SER A 15 8.25 36.96 14.76
CA SER A 15 8.02 36.73 13.32
C SER A 15 8.35 35.31 12.86
N PHE A 16 9.16 34.56 13.61
CA PHE A 16 9.32 33.11 13.43
C PHE A 16 8.27 32.27 14.19
N GLY A 17 7.43 32.91 15.00
CA GLY A 17 6.32 32.32 15.75
C GLY A 17 5.00 32.19 14.97
N THR A 18 4.99 32.49 13.67
CA THR A 18 3.84 32.24 12.78
C THR A 18 4.20 31.25 11.68
N PHE A 19 4.86 30.13 12.04
CA PHE A 19 4.48 28.89 11.36
C PHE A 19 3.01 28.71 11.63
N SER A 20 2.24 29.00 10.58
CA SER A 20 0.81 28.75 10.49
C SER A 20 0.54 27.38 11.13
N CYS A 21 0.08 27.39 12.38
CA CYS A 21 -0.99 26.51 12.76
C CYS A 21 -2.14 26.89 11.81
N LYS A 22 -2.09 26.39 10.57
CA LYS A 22 -3.28 25.86 9.97
C LYS A 22 -3.78 24.91 11.03
N LYS A 23 -4.73 25.38 11.85
CA LYS A 23 -5.89 24.57 12.13
C LYS A 23 -6.35 24.13 10.75
N VAL A 24 -5.82 23.00 10.30
CA VAL A 24 -6.57 22.13 9.42
C VAL A 24 -7.81 21.91 10.24
N ASP A 25 -8.90 22.56 9.85
CA ASP A 25 -10.18 22.28 10.44
C ASP A 25 -10.31 20.75 10.47
N PRO A 26 -10.55 20.12 11.64
CA PRO A 26 -10.57 18.66 11.73
C PRO A 26 -11.76 18.04 10.97
N ALA A 27 -12.53 18.89 10.28
CA ALA A 27 -13.43 18.59 9.17
C ALA A 27 -12.68 18.25 7.85
N GLY A 28 -11.41 17.85 7.89
CA GLY A 28 -10.74 17.18 6.74
C GLY A 28 -11.28 15.77 6.41
N ALA A 29 -12.48 15.43 6.90
CA ALA A 29 -13.30 14.31 6.45
C ALA A 29 -14.72 14.76 6.07
N ASP A 30 -14.99 16.08 6.01
CA ASP A 30 -15.77 16.57 4.90
C ASP A 30 -14.84 16.37 3.72
N ALA A 31 -15.14 15.34 2.92
CA ALA A 31 -14.58 15.27 1.60
C ALA A 31 -14.86 16.64 0.97
N GLU A 32 -13.84 17.50 0.88
CA GLU A 32 -13.63 18.21 -0.38
C GLU A 32 -13.45 17.10 -1.42
N CYS A 33 -14.59 16.53 -1.82
CA CYS A 33 -14.86 16.21 -3.19
C CYS A 33 -14.55 17.51 -3.92
N ALA A 34 -13.27 17.72 -4.29
CA ALA A 34 -13.03 18.22 -5.60
C ALA A 34 -13.87 17.32 -6.50
N LEU A 35 -15.07 17.81 -6.85
CA LEU A 35 -16.02 17.11 -7.69
C LEU A 35 -15.18 16.60 -8.84
N SER A 36 -15.04 15.26 -8.92
CA SER A 36 -14.35 14.69 -10.06
C SER A 36 -15.17 15.11 -11.27
N ASP A 37 -14.49 15.55 -12.33
CA ASP A 37 -15.14 15.88 -13.61
C ASP A 37 -15.85 14.64 -14.20
N SER A 38 -15.64 13.45 -13.62
CA SER A 38 -16.35 12.22 -13.92
C SER A 38 -17.53 11.99 -12.95
N PRO A 39 -18.78 11.99 -13.45
CA PRO A 39 -19.97 11.67 -12.65
C PRO A 39 -19.87 10.31 -11.93
N GLY A 40 -19.27 9.31 -12.57
CA GLY A 40 -19.12 7.97 -12.00
C GLY A 40 -18.24 7.92 -10.74
N TYR A 41 -17.17 8.72 -10.70
CA TYR A 41 -16.33 8.82 -9.49
C TYR A 41 -17.02 9.59 -8.37
N THR A 42 -17.79 10.62 -8.70
CA THR A 42 -18.58 11.36 -7.71
C THR A 42 -19.60 10.43 -7.03
N GLU A 43 -20.33 9.62 -7.80
CA GLU A 43 -21.27 8.64 -7.26
C GLU A 43 -20.56 7.56 -6.41
N LEU A 44 -19.43 7.03 -6.90
CA LEU A 44 -18.63 6.05 -6.16
C LEU A 44 -18.17 6.62 -4.82
N MET A 45 -17.61 7.82 -4.79
CA MET A 45 -17.12 8.47 -3.58
C MET A 45 -18.25 8.73 -2.58
N GLN A 46 -19.44 9.09 -3.06
CA GLN A 46 -20.63 9.21 -2.20
C GLN A 46 -21.07 7.85 -1.63
N ALA A 47 -21.07 6.79 -2.43
CA ALA A 47 -21.41 5.44 -1.98
C ALA A 47 -20.42 4.93 -0.92
N ILE A 48 -19.11 5.14 -1.15
CA ILE A 48 -18.05 4.82 -0.19
C ILE A 48 -18.23 5.64 1.09
N SER A 49 -18.49 6.94 1.00
CA SER A 49 -18.69 7.80 2.18
C SER A 49 -19.87 7.34 3.04
N ARG A 50 -21.01 7.00 2.41
CA ARG A 50 -22.17 6.41 3.09
C ARG A 50 -21.81 5.07 3.75
N TYR A 51 -21.09 4.21 3.02
CA TYR A 51 -20.64 2.94 3.56
C TYR A 51 -19.70 3.12 4.76
N ASP A 52 -18.72 4.01 4.67
CA ASP A 52 -17.78 4.34 5.74
C ASP A 52 -18.49 4.85 7.00
N SER A 53 -19.55 5.66 6.84
CA SER A 53 -20.34 6.15 7.96
C SER A 53 -21.06 5.03 8.73
N SER A 54 -21.34 3.90 8.09
CA SER A 54 -21.94 2.72 8.75
C SER A 54 -20.96 1.97 9.65
N TYR A 55 -19.65 2.21 9.49
CA TYR A 55 -18.60 1.67 10.36
C TYR A 55 -18.19 2.68 11.45
N ALA A 56 -19.19 3.37 12.03
CA ALA A 56 -19.05 4.49 12.96
C ALA A 56 -17.90 4.33 13.99
N PRO A 57 -17.22 5.45 14.35
CA PRO A 57 -15.94 5.43 15.01
C PRO A 57 -16.10 5.20 16.50
N GLU A 58 -16.21 3.95 16.94
CA GLU A 58 -15.81 3.63 18.31
C GLU A 58 -14.29 3.88 18.37
N SER A 59 -13.92 5.11 18.74
CA SER A 59 -12.58 5.60 19.06
C SER A 59 -11.74 6.30 17.96
N VAL A 60 -12.14 6.46 16.70
CA VAL A 60 -11.25 7.09 15.70
C VAL A 60 -10.90 8.55 16.04
N VAL A 61 -11.78 9.30 16.71
CA VAL A 61 -11.55 10.74 17.01
C VAL A 61 -10.58 10.97 18.19
N LYS A 62 -10.58 10.11 19.22
CA LYS A 62 -9.64 10.23 20.37
C LYS A 62 -8.40 9.35 20.26
N THR A 63 -8.39 8.44 19.30
CA THR A 63 -7.30 7.48 19.10
C THR A 63 -6.53 7.73 17.81
N ARG A 64 -6.80 8.80 17.06
CA ARG A 64 -6.05 9.16 15.84
C ARG A 64 -4.54 9.21 16.08
N GLY A 65 -4.04 9.84 17.14
CA GLY A 65 -2.60 9.85 17.44
C GLY A 65 -2.00 8.51 17.89
N LYS A 66 -2.80 7.51 18.28
CA LYS A 66 -2.33 6.17 18.71
C LYS A 66 -2.61 5.08 17.68
N VAL A 67 -3.70 5.18 16.92
CA VAL A 67 -4.04 4.38 15.74
C VAL A 67 -3.12 4.77 14.60
N TRP A 68 -2.87 6.07 14.35
CA TRP A 68 -1.85 6.52 13.41
C TRP A 68 -0.50 5.89 13.74
N ARG A 69 0.00 6.03 14.98
CA ARG A 69 1.25 5.39 15.41
C ARG A 69 1.30 3.86 15.28
N ALA A 70 0.16 3.16 15.38
CA ALA A 70 0.10 1.70 15.24
C ALA A 70 -0.02 1.24 13.78
N VAL A 71 -0.75 2.00 12.95
CA VAL A 71 -0.89 1.84 11.50
C VAL A 71 0.40 2.20 10.77
N CYS A 72 1.17 3.14 11.34
CA CYS A 72 2.36 3.73 10.75
C CYS A 72 3.47 2.72 10.43
N LYS A 73 3.85 1.82 11.33
CA LYS A 73 5.15 1.12 11.24
C LYS A 73 5.45 0.43 9.88
N PHE A 74 4.41 0.06 9.12
CA PHE A 74 4.56 -0.62 7.83
C PHE A 74 3.79 0.04 6.67
N PHE A 75 3.18 1.22 6.86
CA PHE A 75 2.31 1.81 5.83
C PHE A 75 3.09 2.13 4.55
N LYS A 76 4.32 2.62 4.67
CA LYS A 76 5.21 2.81 3.52
C LYS A 76 5.38 1.54 2.66
N VAL A 77 5.52 0.38 3.28
CA VAL A 77 5.68 -0.90 2.57
C VAL A 77 4.37 -1.28 1.88
N VAL A 78 3.25 -1.14 2.59
CA VAL A 78 1.91 -1.34 2.02
C VAL A 78 1.65 -0.40 0.84
N ALA A 79 2.05 0.87 0.94
CA ALA A 79 1.91 1.85 -0.13
C ALA A 79 2.74 1.50 -1.36
N ALA A 80 3.99 1.06 -1.17
CA ALA A 80 4.84 0.57 -2.25
C ALA A 80 4.24 -0.69 -2.93
N ASP A 81 3.73 -1.65 -2.14
CA ASP A 81 3.04 -2.84 -2.67
C ASP A 81 1.83 -2.45 -3.53
N ILE A 82 0.98 -1.54 -3.04
CA ILE A 82 -0.19 -1.05 -3.76
C ILE A 82 0.22 -0.39 -5.07
N GLU A 83 1.17 0.55 -5.03
CA GLU A 83 1.59 1.29 -6.22
C GLU A 83 2.24 0.37 -7.25
N GLY A 84 3.07 -0.58 -6.80
CA GLY A 84 3.63 -1.64 -7.63
C GLY A 84 2.56 -2.54 -8.25
N ALA A 85 1.52 -2.91 -7.50
CA ALA A 85 0.42 -3.72 -8.01
C ALA A 85 -0.34 -3.03 -9.13
N VAL A 86 -0.65 -1.75 -8.94
CA VAL A 86 -1.36 -0.95 -9.95
C VAL A 86 -0.45 -0.71 -11.16
N ALA A 87 0.84 -0.46 -10.95
CA ALA A 87 1.82 -0.34 -12.04
C ALA A 87 1.83 -1.58 -12.94
N GLY A 88 1.93 -2.76 -12.31
CA GLY A 88 1.91 -4.04 -13.02
C GLY A 88 0.59 -4.31 -13.74
N ALA A 89 -0.53 -4.08 -13.07
CA ALA A 89 -1.85 -4.27 -13.67
C ALA A 89 -2.10 -3.43 -14.92
N ARG A 90 -1.46 -2.26 -15.03
CA ARG A 90 -1.60 -1.38 -16.20
C ARG A 90 -0.73 -1.78 -17.39
N GLU A 91 0.31 -2.58 -17.17
CA GLU A 91 1.08 -3.19 -18.27
C GLU A 91 0.34 -4.39 -18.89
N GLY A 92 -0.66 -4.96 -18.19
CA GLY A 92 -1.42 -6.10 -18.67
C GLY A 92 -2.65 -5.72 -19.49
N ASP A 93 -2.87 -6.41 -20.61
CA ASP A 93 -4.01 -6.17 -21.50
C ASP A 93 -5.22 -7.07 -21.15
N GLY A 94 -4.95 -8.26 -20.62
CA GLY A 94 -5.98 -9.22 -20.19
C GLY A 94 -6.05 -9.38 -18.68
N LEU A 95 -7.21 -9.82 -18.15
CA LEU A 95 -7.43 -9.99 -16.70
C LEU A 95 -6.30 -10.78 -16.02
N TRP A 96 -5.89 -11.92 -16.58
CA TRP A 96 -4.83 -12.74 -16.01
C TRP A 96 -3.45 -12.10 -16.10
N GLU A 97 -3.17 -11.36 -17.17
CA GLU A 97 -1.93 -10.60 -17.30
C GLU A 97 -1.87 -9.45 -16.28
N LYS A 98 -2.99 -8.75 -16.06
CA LYS A 98 -3.09 -7.72 -15.01
C LYS A 98 -2.83 -8.31 -13.63
N VAL A 99 -3.36 -9.51 -13.35
CA VAL A 99 -3.13 -10.21 -12.09
C VAL A 99 -1.66 -10.61 -11.94
N ALA A 100 -1.09 -11.26 -12.96
CA ALA A 100 0.32 -11.67 -13.00
C ALA A 100 1.28 -10.51 -12.75
N LEU A 101 1.18 -9.48 -13.59
CA LEU A 101 2.05 -8.32 -13.54
C LEU A 101 1.78 -7.50 -12.28
N GLY A 102 0.55 -7.43 -11.80
CA GLY A 102 0.22 -6.80 -10.51
C GLY A 102 0.90 -7.48 -9.33
N VAL A 103 0.91 -8.83 -9.28
CA VAL A 103 1.65 -9.54 -8.22
C VAL A 103 3.15 -9.30 -8.35
N ALA A 104 3.71 -9.40 -9.56
CA ALA A 104 5.14 -9.17 -9.80
C ALA A 104 5.55 -7.73 -9.41
N GLY A 105 4.72 -6.76 -9.79
CA GLY A 105 4.93 -5.35 -9.50
C GLY A 105 4.96 -5.06 -8.00
N ALA A 106 3.96 -5.55 -7.27
CA ALA A 106 3.85 -5.35 -5.83
C ALA A 106 5.07 -5.89 -5.07
N ILE A 107 5.38 -7.18 -5.24
CA ILE A 107 6.48 -7.82 -4.51
C ILE A 107 7.81 -7.13 -4.82
N SER A 108 8.00 -6.73 -6.08
CA SER A 108 9.25 -6.10 -6.49
C SER A 108 9.39 -4.68 -5.95
N SER A 109 8.28 -3.96 -5.76
CA SER A 109 8.27 -2.61 -5.17
C SER A 109 8.54 -2.60 -3.66
N SER A 110 8.27 -3.69 -2.93
CA SER A 110 8.62 -3.83 -1.51
C SER A 110 9.81 -4.74 -1.25
N ALA A 111 10.50 -5.19 -2.30
CA ALA A 111 11.53 -6.22 -2.22
C ALA A 111 12.66 -5.88 -1.24
N ASP A 112 13.06 -4.63 -1.13
CA ASP A 112 14.08 -4.17 -0.17
C ASP A 112 13.61 -4.25 1.29
N ALA A 113 12.31 -4.03 1.53
CA ALA A 113 11.71 -4.18 2.86
C ALA A 113 11.58 -5.67 3.19
N ALA A 114 11.12 -6.46 2.22
CA ALA A 114 11.10 -7.91 2.29
C ALA A 114 12.48 -8.46 2.62
N GLU A 115 13.51 -8.12 1.86
CA GLU A 115 14.86 -8.61 2.10
C GLU A 115 15.40 -8.21 3.49
N ARG A 116 15.12 -6.99 3.97
CA ARG A 116 15.53 -6.55 5.31
C ARG A 116 14.83 -7.32 6.44
N GLU A 117 13.54 -7.58 6.31
CA GLU A 117 12.74 -8.31 7.30
C GLU A 117 12.97 -9.83 7.22
N PHE A 118 13.33 -10.34 6.03
CA PHE A 118 13.42 -11.77 5.74
C PHE A 118 14.85 -12.31 5.61
N ALA A 119 15.89 -11.47 5.65
CA ALA A 119 17.28 -11.91 5.56
C ALA A 119 17.63 -12.91 6.69
N PRO A 120 18.00 -14.16 6.36
CA PRO A 120 18.54 -15.10 7.34
C PRO A 120 19.89 -14.54 7.83
N GLY A 121 20.02 -14.34 9.14
CA GLY A 121 21.28 -13.92 9.76
C GLY A 121 21.32 -12.52 10.37
N VAL A 122 20.21 -11.79 10.40
CA VAL A 122 20.11 -10.57 11.22
C VAL A 122 19.52 -10.93 12.59
N GLU A 123 20.33 -11.58 13.43
CA GLU A 123 20.30 -11.26 14.85
C GLU A 123 20.88 -9.84 15.01
N SER A 124 20.16 -8.79 14.60
CA SER A 124 20.53 -7.45 15.03
C SER A 124 19.98 -7.27 16.43
N VAL A 125 20.84 -7.58 17.39
CA VAL A 125 20.69 -7.06 18.74
C VAL A 125 20.84 -5.54 18.60
N ASN A 126 19.72 -4.81 18.52
CA ASN A 126 19.78 -3.37 18.77
C ASN A 126 20.26 -3.15 20.22
N ALA A 127 20.69 -1.94 20.59
CA ALA A 127 21.24 -1.65 21.92
C ALA A 127 20.30 -2.01 23.10
N ALA A 128 19.06 -2.45 22.83
CA ALA A 128 18.06 -2.90 23.78
C ALA A 128 17.84 -4.43 23.83
N GLY A 129 18.62 -5.26 23.12
CA GLY A 129 18.57 -6.72 23.33
C GLY A 129 17.47 -7.48 22.56
N VAL A 130 16.81 -6.87 21.57
CA VAL A 130 15.65 -7.49 20.90
C VAL A 130 16.07 -8.50 19.83
N VAL A 131 15.65 -9.76 19.98
CA VAL A 131 15.77 -10.81 18.96
C VAL A 131 14.64 -10.64 17.94
N ASN A 132 14.97 -10.44 16.65
CA ASN A 132 13.97 -10.43 15.59
C ASN A 132 13.34 -11.83 15.46
N ARG A 133 12.07 -11.94 15.86
CA ARG A 133 11.27 -13.15 15.66
C ARG A 133 11.04 -13.36 14.17
N ARG A 134 11.03 -14.63 13.74
CA ARG A 134 10.45 -15.03 12.45
C ARG A 134 9.08 -14.38 12.30
N LEU A 135 8.85 -13.61 11.23
CA LEU A 135 7.51 -13.20 10.82
C LEU A 135 6.67 -14.47 10.69
N ALA A 136 5.73 -14.68 11.61
CA ALA A 136 4.77 -15.76 11.51
C ALA A 136 3.75 -15.34 10.44
N ILE A 137 4.08 -15.59 9.17
CA ILE A 137 3.20 -15.31 8.05
C ILE A 137 1.92 -16.15 8.24
N LYS A 138 0.83 -15.48 8.65
CA LYS A 138 -0.48 -16.08 8.93
C LYS A 138 -1.03 -16.71 7.64
N ASP A 139 -1.61 -17.90 7.72
CA ASP A 139 -2.18 -18.61 6.55
C ASP A 139 -3.51 -18.04 6.03
N ALA A 140 -4.00 -16.96 6.65
CA ALA A 140 -5.35 -16.47 6.44
C ALA A 140 -5.34 -15.15 5.64
N PHE A 141 -5.23 -15.27 4.31
CA PHE A 141 -5.33 -14.15 3.36
C PHE A 141 -6.73 -14.01 2.78
N TYR A 142 -7.11 -12.81 2.37
CA TYR A 142 -8.41 -12.53 1.77
C TYR A 142 -8.36 -12.77 0.26
N GLY A 143 -9.15 -13.74 -0.23
CA GLY A 143 -9.29 -14.02 -1.66
C GLY A 143 -10.32 -13.13 -2.36
N SER A 144 -10.57 -13.40 -3.63
CA SER A 144 -11.50 -12.64 -4.47
C SER A 144 -12.94 -12.65 -3.96
N GLU A 145 -13.33 -13.63 -3.15
CA GLU A 145 -14.63 -13.67 -2.47
C GLU A 145 -14.83 -12.53 -1.47
N VAL A 146 -13.73 -11.94 -0.98
CA VAL A 146 -13.72 -10.79 -0.08
C VAL A 146 -13.29 -9.52 -0.81
N THR A 147 -12.14 -9.54 -1.47
CA THR A 147 -11.54 -8.32 -2.07
C THR A 147 -12.04 -8.03 -3.47
N GLY A 148 -12.71 -8.99 -4.12
CA GLY A 148 -13.07 -8.90 -5.53
C GLY A 148 -11.92 -9.14 -6.50
N CYS A 149 -10.70 -9.44 -6.02
CA CYS A 149 -9.51 -9.67 -6.84
C CYS A 149 -8.53 -10.65 -6.16
N GLU A 150 -7.86 -11.53 -6.90
CA GLU A 150 -6.92 -12.51 -6.32
C GLU A 150 -5.51 -11.95 -6.05
N VAL A 151 -5.18 -10.74 -6.55
CA VAL A 151 -3.81 -10.22 -6.53
C VAL A 151 -3.20 -10.17 -5.13
N GLY A 152 -3.92 -9.66 -4.13
CA GLY A 152 -3.37 -9.56 -2.76
C GLY A 152 -3.12 -10.91 -2.09
N LYS A 153 -4.01 -11.89 -2.31
CA LYS A 153 -3.80 -13.25 -1.80
C LYS A 153 -2.62 -13.93 -2.46
N LEU A 154 -2.53 -13.83 -3.80
CA LEU A 154 -1.41 -14.39 -4.56
C LEU A 154 -0.08 -13.74 -4.16
N HIS A 155 -0.06 -12.42 -3.98
CA HIS A 155 1.09 -11.70 -3.43
C HIS A 155 1.60 -12.33 -2.14
N ASN A 156 0.75 -12.47 -1.12
CA ASN A 156 1.19 -13.01 0.16
C ASN A 156 1.62 -14.49 0.08
N VAL A 157 0.96 -15.27 -0.79
CA VAL A 157 1.32 -16.67 -1.07
C VAL A 157 2.73 -16.77 -1.67
N VAL A 158 3.07 -15.90 -2.62
CA VAL A 158 4.40 -15.85 -3.25
C VAL A 158 5.45 -15.31 -2.29
N MET A 159 5.12 -14.27 -1.52
CA MET A 159 5.98 -13.73 -0.45
C MET A 159 6.36 -14.80 0.57
N LYS A 160 5.41 -15.62 1.00
CA LYS A 160 5.67 -16.74 1.93
C LYS A 160 6.63 -17.79 1.35
N GLU A 161 6.56 -18.03 0.04
CA GLU A 161 7.46 -18.95 -0.64
C GLU A 161 8.85 -18.40 -0.82
N LEU A 162 8.94 -17.14 -1.27
CA LEU A 162 10.20 -16.40 -1.31
C LEU A 162 10.88 -16.49 0.05
N TYR A 163 10.15 -16.18 1.12
CA TYR A 163 10.64 -16.31 2.49
C TYR A 163 11.15 -17.73 2.82
N SER A 164 10.37 -18.76 2.47
CA SER A 164 10.74 -20.16 2.73
C SER A 164 12.01 -20.57 1.97
N ASN A 165 12.14 -20.12 0.72
CA ASN A 165 13.31 -20.38 -0.13
C ASN A 165 14.56 -19.63 0.40
N TYR A 166 14.41 -18.36 0.78
CA TYR A 166 15.49 -17.58 1.42
C TYR A 166 15.95 -18.22 2.72
N CYS A 167 15.02 -18.67 3.57
CA CYS A 167 15.36 -19.39 4.81
C CYS A 167 16.08 -20.73 4.56
N ALA A 168 15.79 -21.42 3.46
CA ALA A 168 16.38 -22.71 3.13
C ALA A 168 17.77 -22.59 2.49
N LEU A 169 18.01 -21.56 1.67
CA LEU A 169 19.22 -21.43 0.84
C LEU A 169 20.28 -20.46 1.41
N GLY A 170 19.89 -19.54 2.30
CA GLY A 170 20.76 -18.46 2.77
C GLY A 170 20.88 -17.31 1.75
N ARG A 171 21.09 -16.08 2.24
CA ARG A 171 21.05 -14.83 1.43
C ARG A 171 22.06 -14.80 0.28
N GLU A 172 23.25 -15.39 0.47
CA GLU A 172 24.32 -15.38 -0.54
C GLU A 172 24.03 -16.26 -1.76
N GLN A 173 23.25 -17.35 -1.61
CA GLN A 173 22.86 -18.21 -2.73
C GLN A 173 21.61 -17.72 -3.46
N ALA A 174 20.79 -16.89 -2.80
CA ALA A 174 19.56 -16.36 -3.37
C ALA A 174 19.76 -15.06 -4.18
N GLY A 175 20.98 -14.48 -4.15
CA GLY A 175 21.37 -13.34 -4.98
C GLY A 175 20.74 -12.02 -4.56
N GLY A 176 21.50 -11.17 -3.85
CA GLY A 176 21.09 -9.78 -3.60
C GLY A 176 20.89 -9.04 -4.93
N GLY A 177 19.70 -8.46 -5.14
CA GLY A 177 19.32 -7.76 -6.36
C GLY A 177 18.60 -8.60 -7.43
N GLN A 178 18.25 -9.87 -7.17
CA GLN A 178 17.52 -10.75 -8.12
C GLN A 178 16.00 -10.82 -7.87
N ASN A 179 15.42 -9.86 -7.13
CA ASN A 179 14.05 -9.97 -6.61
C ASN A 179 12.97 -10.04 -7.72
N PHE A 180 13.06 -9.24 -8.79
CA PHE A 180 12.06 -9.27 -9.86
C PHE A 180 12.08 -10.61 -10.61
N ASP A 181 13.26 -11.05 -11.08
CA ASP A 181 13.39 -12.26 -11.91
C ASP A 181 13.08 -13.53 -11.08
N ASN A 182 13.39 -13.54 -9.78
CA ASN A 182 13.02 -14.62 -8.86
C ASN A 182 11.50 -14.66 -8.57
N VAL A 183 10.86 -13.50 -8.39
CA VAL A 183 9.40 -13.39 -8.25
C VAL A 183 8.70 -13.91 -9.49
N VAL A 184 9.14 -13.47 -10.67
CA VAL A 184 8.65 -13.90 -11.99
C VAL A 184 8.83 -15.42 -12.14
N SER A 185 10.00 -15.95 -11.79
CA SER A 185 10.28 -17.40 -11.83
C SER A 185 9.38 -18.22 -10.90
N ILE A 186 9.08 -17.71 -9.69
CA ILE A 186 8.16 -18.38 -8.76
C ILE A 186 6.72 -18.33 -9.27
N LEU A 187 6.29 -17.17 -9.78
CA LEU A 187 4.96 -16.99 -10.37
C LEU A 187 4.72 -17.97 -11.51
N LEU A 188 5.72 -18.17 -12.37
CA LEU A 188 5.71 -19.15 -13.46
C LEU A 188 5.55 -20.61 -13.00
N ARG A 189 6.13 -20.98 -11.84
CA ARG A 189 6.11 -22.37 -11.35
C ARG A 189 4.83 -22.77 -10.60
N ARG A 190 4.20 -21.83 -9.87
CA ARG A 190 3.17 -22.17 -8.87
C ARG A 190 1.77 -22.34 -9.41
N LYS A 191 1.44 -21.56 -10.40
CA LYS A 191 0.28 -21.80 -11.24
C LYS A 191 0.76 -21.50 -12.64
N PRO A 192 0.29 -22.24 -13.65
CA PRO A 192 0.08 -21.57 -14.92
C PRO A 192 -0.88 -20.42 -14.61
N ILE A 193 -0.35 -19.26 -14.25
CA ILE A 193 -1.10 -18.02 -14.45
C ILE A 193 -1.20 -18.00 -15.95
N GLU A 194 -2.36 -18.42 -16.45
CA GLU A 194 -2.57 -18.69 -17.85
C GLU A 194 -2.15 -17.43 -18.63
N GLY A 195 -1.15 -17.58 -19.51
CA GLY A 195 -0.58 -16.48 -20.25
C GLY A 195 0.63 -15.77 -19.64
N PHE A 196 1.15 -16.15 -18.47
CA PHE A 196 2.39 -15.55 -17.94
C PHE A 196 3.59 -15.83 -18.85
N GLU A 197 3.71 -17.07 -19.35
CA GLU A 197 4.70 -17.44 -20.36
C GLU A 197 4.54 -16.69 -21.70
N LEU A 198 3.38 -16.05 -21.89
CA LEU A 198 3.04 -15.27 -23.09
C LEU A 198 3.23 -13.75 -22.88
N ILE A 199 3.65 -13.31 -21.68
CA ILE A 199 3.91 -11.90 -21.42
C ILE A 199 5.12 -11.45 -22.23
N GLU A 200 4.94 -10.39 -23.01
CA GLU A 200 6.02 -9.81 -23.79
C GLU A 200 7.19 -9.38 -22.88
N HIS A 201 8.42 -9.77 -23.24
CA HIS A 201 9.62 -9.38 -22.51
C HIS A 201 9.72 -7.86 -22.28
N ARG A 202 9.26 -7.07 -23.26
CA ARG A 202 9.19 -5.59 -23.15
C ARG A 202 8.32 -5.12 -21.97
N LYS A 203 7.18 -5.77 -21.71
CA LYS A 203 6.30 -5.43 -20.57
C LYS A 203 6.99 -5.71 -19.24
N LEU A 204 7.73 -6.82 -19.16
CA LEU A 204 8.53 -7.17 -17.98
C LEU A 204 9.65 -6.16 -17.71
N GLU A 205 10.39 -5.74 -18.74
CA GLU A 205 11.44 -4.72 -18.61
C GLU A 205 10.87 -3.34 -18.22
N ASN A 206 9.74 -2.96 -18.82
CA ASN A 206 9.02 -1.73 -18.42
C ASN A 206 8.59 -1.76 -16.96
N LEU A 207 8.03 -2.89 -16.52
CA LEU A 207 7.61 -3.08 -15.14
C LEU A 207 8.83 -3.03 -14.20
N LYS A 208 9.93 -3.72 -14.54
CA LYS A 208 11.18 -3.72 -13.78
C LYS A 208 11.72 -2.31 -13.55
N ARG A 209 11.71 -1.45 -14.58
CA ARG A 209 12.06 -0.03 -14.43
C ARG A 209 11.12 0.70 -13.48
N LYS A 210 9.80 0.55 -13.67
CA LYS A 210 8.77 1.23 -12.85
C LYS A 210 8.84 0.84 -11.38
N VAL A 211 9.05 -0.45 -11.06
CA VAL A 211 9.12 -0.90 -9.67
C VAL A 211 10.37 -0.38 -8.97
N GLY A 212 11.49 -0.19 -9.69
CA GLY A 212 12.68 0.49 -9.18
C GLY A 212 12.39 1.95 -8.83
N GLU A 213 11.76 2.69 -9.76
CA GLU A 213 11.34 4.08 -9.52
C GLU A 213 10.38 4.22 -8.33
N ILE A 214 9.45 3.26 -8.17
CA ILE A 214 8.53 3.20 -7.03
C ILE A 214 9.31 2.95 -5.74
N GLY A 215 10.16 1.92 -5.71
CA GLY A 215 10.98 1.58 -4.54
C GLY A 215 11.78 2.78 -4.05
N ASP A 216 12.49 3.46 -4.96
CA ASP A 216 13.28 4.66 -4.69
C ASP A 216 12.41 5.82 -4.17
N ALA A 217 11.22 6.02 -4.75
CA ALA A 217 10.32 7.11 -4.37
C ALA A 217 9.80 7.00 -2.93
N TYR A 218 9.77 5.79 -2.36
CA TYR A 218 9.39 5.61 -0.96
C TYR A 218 10.58 5.67 0.00
N VAL A 219 11.83 5.66 -0.46
CA VAL A 219 13.02 5.74 0.41
C VAL A 219 13.01 7.03 1.23
N GLY A 220 13.28 6.93 2.53
CA GLY A 220 13.34 8.09 3.43
C GLY A 220 12.00 8.70 3.83
N LEU A 221 10.88 8.35 3.18
CA LEU A 221 9.57 8.87 3.54
C LEU A 221 9.08 8.33 4.89
N ASP A 222 8.41 9.21 5.65
CA ASP A 222 7.52 8.79 6.73
C ASP A 222 6.16 8.30 6.18
N ASP A 223 5.29 7.79 7.05
CA ASP A 223 4.02 7.19 6.61
C ASP A 223 2.98 8.19 6.13
N GLY A 224 3.01 9.42 6.64
CA GLY A 224 2.16 10.50 6.15
C GLY A 224 2.60 10.92 4.75
N GLU A 225 3.90 11.06 4.54
CA GLU A 225 4.49 11.31 3.23
C GLU A 225 4.22 10.17 2.25
N ALA A 226 4.31 8.90 2.71
CA ALA A 226 3.98 7.74 1.90
C ALA A 226 2.49 7.69 1.51
N TYR A 227 1.58 8.08 2.43
CA TYR A 227 0.15 8.21 2.12
C TYR A 227 -0.11 9.28 1.06
N GLU A 228 0.47 10.47 1.22
CA GLU A 228 0.32 11.54 0.23
C GLU A 228 0.95 11.16 -1.11
N ARG A 229 2.08 10.45 -1.11
CA ARG A 229 2.72 9.93 -2.32
C ARG A 229 1.84 8.91 -3.04
N LEU A 230 1.22 7.99 -2.31
CA LEU A 230 0.32 6.99 -2.88
C LEU A 230 -0.92 7.66 -3.47
N ARG A 231 -1.54 8.55 -2.70
CA ARG A 231 -2.75 9.29 -3.11
C ARG A 231 -2.54 10.11 -4.37
N ASN A 232 -1.35 10.69 -4.54
CA ASN A 232 -0.99 11.52 -5.68
C ASN A 232 -0.09 10.79 -6.70
N SER A 233 -0.07 9.46 -6.67
CA SER A 233 0.77 8.68 -7.57
C SER A 233 0.39 8.92 -9.04
N PRO A 234 1.38 9.12 -9.93
CA PRO A 234 1.13 9.27 -11.36
C PRO A 234 0.81 7.95 -12.07
N ILE A 235 0.82 6.82 -11.35
CA ILE A 235 0.68 5.50 -11.97
C ILE A 235 -0.72 5.25 -12.52
N ALA A 236 -1.73 5.91 -11.95
CA ALA A 236 -3.13 5.76 -12.29
C ALA A 236 -3.86 7.10 -12.22
N GLY A 237 -5.16 7.12 -12.50
CA GLY A 237 -5.97 8.33 -12.36
C GLY A 237 -5.94 8.87 -10.93
N LYS A 238 -5.98 10.19 -10.76
CA LYS A 238 -5.97 10.84 -9.43
C LYS A 238 -7.10 10.31 -8.55
N GLU A 239 -8.28 10.12 -9.13
CA GLU A 239 -9.45 9.59 -8.45
C GLU A 239 -9.28 8.11 -8.08
N GLU A 240 -8.70 7.29 -8.96
CA GLU A 240 -8.38 5.88 -8.67
C GLU A 240 -7.46 5.79 -7.45
N MET A 241 -6.36 6.56 -7.46
CA MET A 241 -5.38 6.54 -6.38
C MET A 241 -5.93 7.15 -5.09
N ALA A 242 -6.82 8.14 -5.16
CA ALA A 242 -7.53 8.67 -4.00
C ALA A 242 -8.46 7.61 -3.37
N VAL A 243 -9.21 6.86 -4.17
CA VAL A 243 -10.06 5.76 -3.67
C VAL A 243 -9.22 4.69 -2.98
N ILE A 244 -8.13 4.26 -3.63
CA ILE A 244 -7.24 3.20 -3.13
C ILE A 244 -6.54 3.62 -1.83
N SER A 245 -5.96 4.82 -1.78
CA SER A 245 -5.27 5.33 -0.59
C SER A 245 -6.22 5.53 0.60
N ASN A 246 -7.43 6.06 0.36
CA ASN A 246 -8.45 6.21 1.40
C ASN A 246 -8.90 4.85 1.95
N TYR A 247 -9.08 3.85 1.07
CA TYR A 247 -9.36 2.48 1.48
C TYR A 247 -8.24 1.91 2.36
N ALA A 248 -6.97 2.06 1.94
CA ALA A 248 -5.81 1.56 2.69
C ALA A 248 -5.77 2.12 4.12
N MET A 249 -6.00 3.42 4.27
CA MET A 249 -6.13 4.07 5.58
C MET A 249 -7.29 3.52 6.40
N ARG A 250 -8.44 3.26 5.76
CA ARG A 250 -9.62 2.74 6.44
C ARG A 250 -9.40 1.32 6.95
N VAL A 251 -8.88 0.41 6.13
CA VAL A 251 -8.65 -0.98 6.55
C VAL A 251 -7.59 -1.07 7.64
N ALA A 252 -6.57 -0.22 7.59
CA ALA A 252 -5.56 -0.15 8.65
C ALA A 252 -6.13 0.37 9.98
N ALA A 253 -7.14 1.23 9.95
CA ALA A 253 -7.83 1.67 11.17
C ALA A 253 -8.75 0.58 11.78
N ILE A 254 -9.11 -0.47 11.04
CA ILE A 254 -9.94 -1.59 11.52
C ILE A 254 -9.03 -2.67 12.10
N LYS A 255 -8.95 -2.74 13.44
CA LYS A 255 -8.09 -3.70 14.15
C LYS A 255 -8.59 -5.15 14.12
N ASP A 256 -9.90 -5.34 14.08
CA ASP A 256 -10.49 -6.68 14.09
C ASP A 256 -10.48 -7.27 12.68
N ARG A 257 -9.78 -8.40 12.53
CA ARG A 257 -9.63 -9.11 11.25
C ARG A 257 -10.99 -9.48 10.62
N ALA A 258 -11.94 -9.98 11.41
CA ALA A 258 -13.24 -10.35 10.87
C ALA A 258 -14.01 -9.13 10.36
N LYS A 259 -14.03 -8.02 11.11
CA LYS A 259 -14.62 -6.74 10.69
C LYS A 259 -13.92 -6.18 9.45
N ARG A 260 -12.61 -6.34 9.34
CA ARG A 260 -11.82 -5.93 8.16
C ARG A 260 -12.25 -6.69 6.91
N GLY A 261 -12.44 -8.00 7.02
CA GLY A 261 -12.99 -8.83 5.94
C GLY A 261 -14.41 -8.45 5.52
N VAL A 262 -15.29 -8.17 6.49
CA VAL A 262 -16.66 -7.69 6.19
C VAL A 262 -16.62 -6.33 5.48
N TYR A 263 -15.77 -5.41 5.96
CA TYR A 263 -15.57 -4.10 5.34
C TYR A 263 -15.12 -4.23 3.88
N ALA A 264 -14.05 -5.00 3.64
CA ALA A 264 -13.49 -5.24 2.31
C ALA A 264 -14.51 -5.83 1.33
N LYS A 265 -15.34 -6.77 1.81
CA LYS A 265 -16.40 -7.39 1.01
C LYS A 265 -17.47 -6.41 0.56
N GLY A 266 -17.94 -5.54 1.45
CA GLY A 266 -18.91 -4.51 1.07
C GLY A 266 -18.29 -3.44 0.17
N PHE A 267 -17.04 -3.05 0.43
CA PHE A 267 -16.33 -2.10 -0.42
C PHE A 267 -16.14 -2.63 -1.85
N SER A 268 -15.70 -3.88 -2.00
CA SER A 268 -15.51 -4.49 -3.33
C SER A 268 -16.82 -4.59 -4.11
N LYS A 269 -17.95 -4.83 -3.43
CA LYS A 269 -19.29 -4.79 -4.02
C LYS A 269 -19.62 -3.38 -4.55
N ILE A 270 -19.40 -2.34 -3.75
CA ILE A 270 -19.64 -0.94 -4.14
C ILE A 270 -18.84 -0.57 -5.39
N VAL A 271 -17.55 -0.93 -5.45
CA VAL A 271 -16.71 -0.68 -6.62
C VAL A 271 -17.24 -1.41 -7.86
N LYS A 272 -17.61 -2.69 -7.74
CA LYS A 272 -18.15 -3.48 -8.85
C LYS A 272 -19.46 -2.90 -9.42
N GLU A 273 -20.33 -2.42 -8.54
CA GLU A 273 -21.64 -1.85 -8.88
C GLU A 273 -21.57 -0.39 -9.35
N SER A 274 -20.41 0.26 -9.27
CA SER A 274 -20.25 1.67 -9.66
C SER A 274 -20.31 1.90 -11.17
N GLY A 275 -20.57 3.15 -11.57
CA GLY A 275 -20.63 3.59 -12.97
C GLY A 275 -19.30 3.95 -13.62
N ILE A 276 -18.15 3.69 -12.98
CA ILE A 276 -16.82 3.94 -13.57
C ILE A 276 -16.46 2.84 -14.60
N SER A 277 -15.39 3.05 -15.38
CA SER A 277 -14.93 2.07 -16.37
C SER A 277 -14.46 0.76 -15.74
N ASP A 278 -14.56 -0.35 -16.47
CA ASP A 278 -14.13 -1.67 -15.98
C ASP A 278 -12.62 -1.71 -15.68
N ASP A 279 -11.81 -1.00 -16.46
CA ASP A 279 -10.38 -0.84 -16.17
C ASP A 279 -10.14 -0.13 -14.83
N ALA A 280 -10.90 0.92 -14.54
CA ALA A 280 -10.80 1.61 -13.26
C ALA A 280 -11.24 0.74 -12.09
N LYS A 281 -12.35 -0.02 -12.26
CA LYS A 281 -12.77 -1.01 -11.27
C LYS A 281 -11.68 -2.05 -11.02
N ALA A 282 -11.07 -2.57 -12.09
CA ALA A 282 -10.00 -3.56 -11.98
C ALA A 282 -8.81 -2.98 -11.20
N ASN A 283 -8.33 -1.79 -11.53
CA ASN A 283 -7.22 -1.14 -10.83
C ASN A 283 -7.53 -0.87 -9.35
N ILE A 284 -8.74 -0.37 -9.04
CA ILE A 284 -9.17 -0.14 -7.65
C ILE A 284 -9.24 -1.47 -6.88
N LEU A 285 -9.84 -2.52 -7.45
CA LEU A 285 -9.94 -3.83 -6.80
C LEU A 285 -8.55 -4.47 -6.61
N ILE A 286 -7.62 -4.29 -7.54
CA ILE A 286 -6.23 -4.74 -7.42
C ILE A 286 -5.53 -4.00 -6.29
N GLY A 287 -5.56 -2.66 -6.30
CA GLY A 287 -4.91 -1.85 -5.27
C GLY A 287 -5.50 -2.08 -3.87
N THR A 288 -6.82 -2.21 -3.75
CA THR A 288 -7.48 -2.47 -2.45
C THR A 288 -7.34 -3.91 -1.99
N SER A 289 -7.30 -4.88 -2.90
CA SER A 289 -6.92 -6.25 -2.57
C SER A 289 -5.49 -6.33 -2.06
N MET A 290 -4.57 -5.55 -2.65
CA MET A 290 -3.19 -5.47 -2.21
C MET A 290 -3.10 -4.82 -0.83
N ALA A 291 -3.76 -3.67 -0.63
CA ALA A 291 -3.74 -2.92 0.62
C ALA A 291 -4.08 -3.78 1.84
N ILE A 292 -5.20 -4.52 1.78
CA ILE A 292 -5.64 -5.35 2.90
C ILE A 292 -4.75 -6.57 3.13
N ASN A 293 -4.26 -7.22 2.07
CA ASN A 293 -3.43 -8.41 2.22
C ASN A 293 -1.99 -8.06 2.63
N SER A 294 -1.40 -7.03 2.04
CA SER A 294 -0.10 -6.50 2.47
C SER A 294 -0.16 -6.07 3.93
N LEU A 295 -1.23 -5.40 4.37
CA LEU A 295 -1.43 -5.11 5.78
C LEU A 295 -1.43 -6.39 6.65
N GLU A 296 -2.18 -7.44 6.28
CA GLU A 296 -2.17 -8.71 7.04
C GLU A 296 -0.80 -9.41 7.06
N LEU A 297 0.04 -9.15 6.05
CA LEU A 297 1.40 -9.70 5.97
C LEU A 297 2.35 -8.99 6.95
N TRP A 298 2.26 -7.67 7.03
CA TRP A 298 3.19 -6.82 7.79
C TRP A 298 2.71 -6.48 9.21
N GLU A 299 1.41 -6.61 9.49
CA GLU A 299 0.83 -6.34 10.81
C GLU A 299 0.98 -7.56 11.75
N GLU A 300 1.80 -7.40 12.80
CA GLU A 300 2.03 -8.40 13.86
C GLU A 300 0.80 -8.61 14.76
#